data_AF-A0A9Q9C3S1-F1
#
_entry.id   AF-A0A9Q9C3S1-F1
#
_cell.length_a   1.000
_cell.length_b   1.000
_cell.length_c   1.000
_cell.angle_alpha   90.00
_cell.angle_beta   90.00
_cell.angle_gamma   90.00
#
_symmetry.space_group_name_H-M   'P 1'
#
loop_
_entity.id
_entity.type
_entity.pdbx_description
1 polymer ?
#
loop_
_entity_poly.entity_id
_entity_poly.type
_entity_poly.pdbx_seq_one_letter_code
_entity_poly.pdbx_strand_id
1 'polypeptide(L)'
;MLYDMVIVILVLVLGFLLSQRKREQLKQKALLLEPFRSYFEESSEEYLSIHQYVLKLSGSQSLKYLCGIITLRRDFCPSYLLGPVPKENFILTGKLNIRTPCMYVFKKNLPLKHYGLKYTKKCLLANIPGYKAYGSLGEKHIEFIKKYQVSTFFISYAPKDIEEPLDFESLVFLKAGLPLLSNAEFARDFLALFDSISPESSKKVLEMEQGYKRDIEALKARENMSIGEKITSHIREKSKIKRK
;
A
#
# COMPACT_ATOMS: atom_id res chain seq x y z
N MET A 1 44.70 -19.62 10.26
CA MET A 1 44.07 -19.59 11.61
C MET A 1 44.05 -18.21 12.24
N LEU A 2 45.20 -17.57 12.55
CA LEU A 2 45.20 -16.25 13.20
C LEU A 2 44.68 -15.14 12.27
N TYR A 3 45.06 -15.16 10.99
CA TYR A 3 44.52 -14.28 9.95
C TYR A 3 43.01 -14.46 9.75
N ASP A 4 42.52 -15.70 9.74
CA ASP A 4 41.09 -16.00 9.61
C ASP A 4 40.30 -15.44 10.81
N MET A 5 40.84 -15.59 12.04
CA MET A 5 40.24 -14.98 13.23
C MET A 5 40.19 -13.45 13.14
N VAL A 6 41.28 -12.80 12.71
CA VAL A 6 41.32 -11.34 12.55
C VAL A 6 40.27 -10.87 11.54
N ILE A 7 40.15 -11.57 10.40
CA ILE A 7 39.15 -11.27 9.38
C ILE A 7 37.73 -11.44 9.96
N VAL A 8 37.47 -12.55 10.66
CA VAL A 8 36.15 -12.81 11.27
C VAL A 8 35.79 -11.72 12.28
N ILE A 9 36.73 -11.35 13.17
CA ILE A 9 36.52 -10.27 14.15
C ILE A 9 36.21 -8.95 13.43
N LEU A 10 36.96 -8.62 12.39
CA LEU A 10 36.79 -7.38 11.64
C LEU A 10 35.42 -7.33 10.94
N VAL A 11 34.98 -8.45 10.36
CA VAL A 11 33.63 -8.61 9.78
C VAL A 11 32.55 -8.47 10.85
N LEU A 12 32.71 -9.08 12.02
CA LEU A 12 31.75 -8.98 13.11
C LEU A 12 31.63 -7.54 13.65
N VAL A 13 32.76 -6.87 13.86
CA VAL A 13 32.80 -5.47 14.34
C VAL A 13 32.15 -4.54 13.32
N LEU A 14 32.49 -4.67 12.03
CA LEU A 14 31.86 -3.89 10.97
C LEU A 14 30.34 -4.16 10.91
N GLY A 15 29.93 -5.43 10.92
CA GLY A 15 28.52 -5.81 10.91
C GLY A 15 27.75 -5.23 12.11
N PHE A 16 28.35 -5.27 13.30
CA PHE A 16 27.78 -4.69 14.51
C PHE A 16 27.63 -3.16 14.39
N LEU A 17 28.69 -2.44 14.00
CA LEU A 17 28.66 -0.98 13.86
C LEU A 17 27.63 -0.52 12.83
N LEU A 18 27.55 -1.22 11.69
CA LEU A 18 26.60 -0.92 10.63
C LEU A 18 25.16 -1.17 11.07
N SER A 19 24.92 -2.28 11.80
CA SER A 19 23.62 -2.58 12.41
C SER A 19 23.18 -1.50 13.40
N GLN A 20 24.08 -1.08 14.31
CA GLN A 20 23.79 -0.01 15.28
C GLN A 20 23.48 1.31 14.58
N ARG A 21 24.28 1.70 13.57
CA ARG A 21 24.04 2.92 12.79
C ARG A 21 22.67 2.89 12.10
N LYS A 22 22.26 1.76 11.53
CA LYS A 22 20.93 1.63 10.91
C LYS A 22 19.81 1.69 11.93
N ARG A 23 19.98 1.03 13.07
CA ARG A 23 18.99 1.08 14.16
C ARG A 23 18.77 2.52 14.62
N GLU A 24 19.83 3.29 14.79
CA GLU A 24 19.74 4.68 15.20
C GLU A 24 19.09 5.56 14.12
N GLN A 25 19.47 5.36 12.85
CA GLN A 25 18.78 6.01 11.73
C GLN A 25 17.29 5.70 11.71
N LEU A 26 16.90 4.44 11.95
CA LEU A 26 15.50 4.04 11.97
C LEU A 26 14.73 4.72 13.10
N LYS A 27 15.29 4.80 14.31
CA LYS A 27 14.69 5.55 15.42
C LYS A 27 14.47 7.01 15.07
N GLN A 28 15.47 7.68 14.50
CA GLN A 28 15.34 9.09 14.10
C GLN A 28 14.24 9.28 13.05
N LYS A 29 14.08 8.34 12.12
CA LYS A 29 13.00 8.38 11.13
C LYS A 29 11.64 8.02 11.74
N ALA A 30 11.58 7.12 12.71
CA ALA A 30 10.36 6.77 13.44
C ALA A 30 9.70 7.99 14.09
N LEU A 31 10.51 8.92 14.62
CA LEU A 31 10.02 10.17 15.19
C LEU A 31 9.22 11.04 14.20
N LEU A 32 9.40 10.86 12.89
CA LEU A 32 8.63 11.58 11.88
C LEU A 32 7.16 11.15 11.81
N LEU A 33 6.79 10.04 12.46
CA LEU A 33 5.39 9.60 12.61
C LEU A 33 4.72 10.12 13.88
N GLU A 34 5.47 10.74 14.80
CA GLU A 34 4.92 11.30 16.05
C GLU A 34 3.74 12.27 15.83
N PRO A 35 3.73 13.14 14.80
CA PRO A 35 2.60 14.03 14.57
C PRO A 35 1.24 13.33 14.46
N PHE A 36 1.22 12.06 14.00
CA PHE A 36 -0.02 11.29 13.93
C PHE A 36 -0.59 10.92 15.30
N ARG A 37 0.25 10.76 16.35
CA ARG A 37 -0.23 10.33 17.68
C ARG A 37 -1.26 11.27 18.27
N SER A 38 -1.15 12.58 17.99
CA SER A 38 -2.09 13.58 18.52
C SER A 38 -3.55 13.43 18.07
N TYR A 39 -3.81 12.58 17.06
CA TYR A 39 -5.13 12.35 16.49
C TYR A 39 -5.75 11.00 16.88
N PHE A 40 -5.10 10.25 17.75
CA PHE A 40 -5.48 8.90 18.16
C PHE A 40 -5.33 8.77 19.68
N GLU A 41 -6.22 8.01 20.31
CA GLU A 41 -6.19 7.76 21.75
C GLU A 41 -5.06 6.80 22.14
N GLU A 42 -4.81 5.82 21.29
CA GLU A 42 -3.88 4.74 21.56
C GLU A 42 -2.79 4.64 20.49
N SER A 43 -1.59 4.25 20.93
CA SER A 43 -0.48 3.99 20.04
C SER A 43 0.37 2.82 20.54
N SER A 44 0.85 2.00 19.60
CA SER A 44 1.73 0.87 19.84
C SER A 44 2.78 0.85 18.75
N GLU A 45 4.03 0.55 19.11
CA GLU A 45 5.14 0.59 18.18
C GLU A 45 5.95 -0.69 18.19
N GLU A 46 6.49 -1.06 17.03
CA GLU A 46 7.26 -2.28 16.86
C GLU A 46 8.40 -2.08 15.85
N TYR A 47 9.57 -2.60 16.20
CA TYR A 47 10.73 -2.68 15.30
C TYR A 47 10.81 -4.09 14.72
N LEU A 48 10.15 -4.31 13.57
CA LEU A 48 10.14 -5.60 12.88
C LEU A 48 11.54 -6.02 12.38
N SER A 49 12.41 -5.05 12.10
CA SER A 49 13.82 -5.30 11.75
C SER A 49 14.65 -4.02 11.91
N ILE A 50 15.98 -4.12 11.71
CA ILE A 50 16.86 -2.93 11.66
C ILE A 50 16.55 -1.97 10.51
N HIS A 51 15.66 -2.35 9.58
CA HIS A 51 15.26 -1.54 8.43
C HIS A 51 13.77 -1.13 8.47
N GLN A 52 12.99 -1.62 9.43
CA GLN A 52 11.55 -1.43 9.42
C GLN A 52 11.00 -1.14 10.81
N TYR A 53 10.23 -0.06 10.88
CA TYR A 53 9.49 0.38 12.05
C TYR A 53 8.01 0.47 11.71
N VAL A 54 7.17 0.07 12.64
CA VAL A 54 5.71 0.13 12.53
C VAL A 54 5.17 0.89 13.73
N LEU A 55 4.39 1.92 13.48
CA LEU A 55 3.55 2.62 14.46
C LEU A 55 2.10 2.29 14.16
N LYS A 56 1.43 1.61 15.09
CA LYS A 56 0.00 1.35 15.07
C LYS A 56 -0.72 2.36 15.95
N LEU A 57 -1.82 2.92 15.45
CA LEU A 57 -2.63 3.95 16.08
C LEU A 57 -4.10 3.52 16.08
N SER A 58 -4.81 3.71 17.17
CA SER A 58 -6.24 3.38 17.34
C SER A 58 -7.00 4.44 18.15
N GLY A 59 -8.33 4.40 18.11
CA GLY A 59 -9.18 5.37 18.81
C GLY A 59 -9.32 6.70 18.08
N SER A 60 -9.47 6.69 16.75
CA SER A 60 -9.84 7.87 15.96
C SER A 60 -11.31 7.82 15.55
N GLN A 61 -11.95 8.97 15.41
CA GLN A 61 -13.36 9.08 15.03
C GLN A 61 -13.65 8.50 13.63
N SER A 62 -12.73 8.64 12.67
CA SER A 62 -12.95 8.19 11.27
C SER A 62 -12.27 6.86 10.95
N LEU A 63 -11.21 6.50 11.68
CA LEU A 63 -10.36 5.34 11.44
C LEU A 63 -10.44 4.36 12.63
N LYS A 64 -10.77 3.09 12.37
CA LYS A 64 -10.64 2.00 13.36
C LYS A 64 -9.18 1.88 13.80
N TYR A 65 -8.26 1.93 12.84
CA TYR A 65 -6.83 1.98 13.10
C TYR A 65 -6.08 2.59 11.90
N LEU A 66 -4.86 3.05 12.18
CA LEU A 66 -3.88 3.47 11.18
C LEU A 66 -2.51 2.89 11.55
N CYS A 67 -1.81 2.32 10.58
CA CYS A 67 -0.45 1.83 10.70
C CYS A 67 0.47 2.67 9.81
N GLY A 68 1.44 3.35 10.42
CA GLY A 68 2.57 3.97 9.74
C GLY A 68 3.77 3.03 9.71
N ILE A 69 4.23 2.68 8.52
CA ILE A 69 5.35 1.76 8.30
C ILE A 69 6.47 2.53 7.64
N ILE A 70 7.63 2.64 8.29
CA ILE A 70 8.84 3.19 7.70
C ILE A 70 9.73 2.04 7.24
N THR A 71 10.22 2.11 6.01
CA THR A 71 11.17 1.15 5.46
C THR A 71 12.41 1.87 4.96
N LEU A 72 13.56 1.59 5.59
CA LEU A 72 14.86 2.07 5.16
C LEU A 72 15.45 1.22 4.04
N ARG A 73 16.45 1.78 3.37
CA ARG A 73 17.23 1.10 2.34
C ARG A 73 17.97 -0.10 2.94
N ARG A 74 17.86 -1.27 2.28
CA ARG A 74 18.53 -2.53 2.67
C ARG A 74 19.93 -2.61 2.06
N ASP A 75 20.88 -1.91 2.66
CA ASP A 75 22.24 -1.77 2.12
C ASP A 75 23.17 -2.98 2.41
N PHE A 76 22.72 -3.95 3.22
CA PHE A 76 23.58 -5.00 3.79
C PHE A 76 23.38 -6.40 3.23
N CYS A 77 22.57 -6.57 2.18
CA CYS A 77 22.29 -7.88 1.64
C CYS A 77 22.98 -8.00 0.27
N PRO A 78 23.99 -8.89 0.10
CA PRO A 78 24.77 -9.01 -1.13
C PRO A 78 23.93 -9.27 -2.38
N SER A 79 22.76 -9.90 -2.24
CA SER A 79 21.81 -10.08 -3.35
C SER A 79 21.23 -8.76 -3.87
N TYR A 80 21.28 -7.68 -3.10
CA TYR A 80 20.89 -6.32 -3.51
C TYR A 80 22.03 -5.54 -4.17
N LEU A 81 23.27 -6.06 -4.21
CA LEU A 81 24.34 -5.49 -5.03
C LEU A 81 24.06 -5.68 -6.54
N LEU A 82 23.25 -6.68 -6.88
CA LEU A 82 22.92 -7.07 -8.26
C LEU A 82 21.50 -6.63 -8.68
N GLY A 83 20.72 -6.02 -7.79
CA GLY A 83 19.33 -5.61 -8.03
C GLY A 83 19.08 -4.15 -7.67
N PRO A 84 17.98 -3.54 -8.17
CA PRO A 84 17.62 -2.18 -7.81
C PRO A 84 17.34 -2.08 -6.31
N VAL A 85 18.14 -1.30 -5.59
CA VAL A 85 17.97 -1.16 -4.13
C VAL A 85 16.69 -0.37 -3.84
N PRO A 86 15.75 -0.91 -3.03
CA PRO A 86 14.51 -0.22 -2.71
C PRO A 86 14.80 1.14 -2.07
N LYS A 87 14.28 2.21 -2.65
CA LYS A 87 14.35 3.55 -2.06
C LYS A 87 13.62 3.57 -0.71
N GLU A 88 14.13 4.37 0.22
CA GLU A 88 13.45 4.64 1.48
C GLU A 88 12.04 5.14 1.23
N ASN A 89 11.09 4.56 1.95
CA ASN A 89 9.69 4.88 1.78
C ASN A 89 8.96 4.76 3.12
N PHE A 90 7.77 5.35 3.14
CA PHE A 90 6.80 5.05 4.17
C PHE A 90 5.48 4.62 3.54
N ILE A 91 4.73 3.84 4.31
CA ILE A 91 3.40 3.40 3.99
C ILE A 91 2.49 3.83 5.15
N LEU A 92 1.37 4.45 4.84
CA LEU A 92 0.24 4.55 5.77
C LEU A 92 -0.81 3.55 5.29
N THR A 93 -1.19 2.62 6.14
CA THR A 93 -2.26 1.66 5.85
C THR A 93 -3.20 1.61 7.02
N GLY A 94 -4.50 1.68 6.79
CA GLY A 94 -5.47 1.79 7.87
C GLY A 94 -6.83 1.31 7.44
N LYS A 95 -7.78 1.39 8.37
CA LYS A 95 -9.13 0.88 8.19
C LYS A 95 -10.13 1.92 8.66
N LEU A 96 -11.08 2.26 7.81
CA LEU A 96 -12.14 3.22 8.12
C LEU A 96 -13.24 2.58 8.97
N ASN A 97 -13.93 3.42 9.76
CA ASN A 97 -15.12 3.02 10.51
C ASN A 97 -16.31 2.72 9.59
N ILE A 98 -16.34 3.35 8.41
CA ILE A 98 -17.41 3.20 7.41
C ILE A 98 -16.87 2.70 6.07
N ARG A 99 -17.74 2.06 5.28
CA ARG A 99 -17.45 1.74 3.88
C ARG A 99 -17.66 2.98 3.03
N THR A 100 -16.62 3.51 2.40
CA THR A 100 -16.67 4.69 1.54
C THR A 100 -16.47 4.30 0.07
N PRO A 101 -16.96 5.09 -0.91
CA PRO A 101 -16.74 4.81 -2.32
C PRO A 101 -15.26 4.57 -2.65
N CYS A 102 -15.01 3.55 -3.47
CA CYS A 102 -13.65 3.21 -3.86
C CYS A 102 -13.02 4.33 -4.69
N MET A 103 -11.80 4.71 -4.33
CA MET A 103 -11.01 5.69 -5.05
C MET A 103 -9.56 5.22 -5.14
N TYR A 104 -8.92 5.51 -6.27
CA TYR A 104 -7.54 5.09 -6.51
C TYR A 104 -6.77 6.14 -7.27
N VAL A 105 -5.52 6.35 -6.86
CA VAL A 105 -4.58 7.30 -7.45
C VAL A 105 -3.21 6.65 -7.52
N PHE A 106 -2.66 6.58 -8.73
CA PHE A 106 -1.35 5.98 -8.98
C PHE A 106 -0.51 6.91 -9.85
N LYS A 107 0.79 7.04 -9.57
CA LYS A 107 1.71 7.66 -10.54
C LYS A 107 1.69 6.87 -11.86
N LYS A 108 1.72 7.57 -12.99
CA LYS A 108 1.57 6.98 -14.35
C LYS A 108 2.62 5.90 -14.65
N ASN A 109 3.80 6.02 -14.07
CA ASN A 109 4.95 5.11 -14.24
C ASN A 109 4.85 3.82 -13.38
N LEU A 110 3.84 3.69 -12.53
CA LEU A 110 3.63 2.49 -11.73
C LEU A 110 2.57 1.58 -12.38
N PRO A 111 2.73 0.24 -12.25
CA PRO A 111 1.71 -0.70 -12.69
C PRO A 111 0.46 -0.54 -11.82
N LEU A 112 -0.70 -0.54 -12.45
CA LEU A 112 -2.00 -0.54 -11.77
C LEU A 112 -2.28 -1.96 -11.26
N LYS A 113 -2.18 -2.16 -9.95
CA LYS A 113 -2.45 -3.46 -9.32
C LYS A 113 -3.42 -3.27 -8.16
N HIS A 114 -4.70 -3.43 -8.45
CA HIS A 114 -5.76 -3.52 -7.44
C HIS A 114 -7.02 -4.10 -8.08
N TYR A 115 -7.58 -5.18 -7.51
CA TYR A 115 -8.75 -5.87 -8.06
C TYR A 115 -9.98 -4.95 -8.20
N GLY A 116 -10.22 -4.09 -7.21
CA GLY A 116 -11.29 -3.07 -7.25
C GLY A 116 -11.29 -2.10 -8.45
N LEU A 117 -10.20 -2.00 -9.22
CA LEU A 117 -10.18 -1.21 -10.47
C LEU A 117 -11.14 -1.74 -11.54
N LYS A 118 -11.50 -3.04 -11.50
CA LYS A 118 -12.51 -3.64 -12.39
C LYS A 118 -13.89 -2.97 -12.25
N TYR A 119 -14.20 -2.47 -11.05
CA TYR A 119 -15.51 -1.91 -10.70
C TYR A 119 -15.51 -0.38 -10.67
N THR A 120 -14.37 0.25 -10.94
CA THR A 120 -14.20 1.69 -10.72
C THR A 120 -13.82 2.39 -12.02
N LYS A 121 -14.62 3.38 -12.43
CA LYS A 121 -14.36 4.15 -13.64
C LYS A 121 -13.18 5.10 -13.47
N LYS A 122 -12.43 5.32 -14.55
CA LYS A 122 -11.36 6.33 -14.59
C LYS A 122 -11.95 7.73 -14.39
N CYS A 123 -11.37 8.50 -13.50
CA CYS A 123 -11.76 9.90 -13.30
C CYS A 123 -11.10 10.76 -14.38
N LEU A 124 -11.91 11.36 -15.26
CA LEU A 124 -11.41 12.22 -16.35
C LEU A 124 -11.35 13.70 -15.94
N LEU A 125 -12.16 14.11 -14.97
CA LEU A 125 -12.27 15.51 -14.51
C LEU A 125 -11.14 15.88 -13.54
N ALA A 126 -10.61 14.92 -12.77
CA ALA A 126 -9.45 15.13 -11.90
C ALA A 126 -8.14 14.94 -12.70
N ASN A 127 -7.84 15.88 -13.62
CA ASN A 127 -6.57 15.84 -14.33
C ASN A 127 -5.42 16.25 -13.40
N ILE A 128 -4.88 15.27 -12.68
CA ILE A 128 -3.69 15.43 -11.85
C ILE A 128 -2.47 15.06 -12.73
N PRO A 129 -1.61 16.03 -13.11
CA PRO A 129 -0.46 15.76 -13.96
C PRO A 129 0.42 14.66 -13.38
N GLY A 130 0.78 13.67 -14.20
CA GLY A 130 1.61 12.54 -13.75
C GLY A 130 0.86 11.39 -13.07
N TYR A 131 -0.47 11.46 -12.91
CA TYR A 131 -1.27 10.44 -12.23
C TYR A 131 -2.33 9.77 -13.11
N LYS A 132 -2.77 8.59 -12.68
CA LYS A 132 -3.97 7.89 -13.12
C LYS A 132 -4.92 7.83 -11.92
N ALA A 133 -6.11 8.41 -12.06
CA ALA A 133 -7.10 8.49 -11.02
C ALA A 133 -8.38 7.71 -11.41
N TYR A 134 -8.99 7.04 -10.43
CA TYR A 134 -10.19 6.23 -10.58
C TYR A 134 -11.14 6.50 -9.41
N GLY A 135 -12.44 6.51 -9.68
CA GLY A 135 -13.48 6.72 -8.68
C GLY A 135 -13.84 8.19 -8.48
N SER A 136 -14.61 8.45 -7.42
CA SER A 136 -15.09 9.79 -7.07
C SER A 136 -14.12 10.46 -6.11
N LEU A 137 -13.17 11.22 -6.65
CA LEU A 137 -12.25 12.02 -5.84
C LEU A 137 -12.87 13.39 -5.53
N GLY A 138 -12.98 13.71 -4.24
CA GLY A 138 -13.31 15.06 -3.80
C GLY A 138 -12.14 16.04 -3.96
N GLU A 139 -12.42 17.34 -3.91
CA GLU A 139 -11.43 18.41 -4.09
C GLU A 139 -10.24 18.29 -3.11
N LYS A 140 -10.51 18.06 -1.82
CA LYS A 140 -9.48 17.81 -0.79
C LYS A 140 -8.50 16.69 -1.19
N HIS A 141 -9.00 15.61 -1.77
CA HIS A 141 -8.15 14.50 -2.24
C HIS A 141 -7.26 14.95 -3.40
N ILE A 142 -7.82 15.70 -4.35
CA ILE A 142 -7.08 16.21 -5.51
C ILE A 142 -5.96 17.16 -5.07
N GLU A 143 -6.27 18.08 -4.16
CA GLU A 143 -5.30 19.03 -3.60
C GLU A 143 -4.19 18.33 -2.84
N PHE A 144 -4.54 17.37 -1.97
CA PHE A 144 -3.58 16.58 -1.22
C PHE A 144 -2.60 15.84 -2.14
N ILE A 145 -3.09 15.17 -3.18
CA ILE A 145 -2.24 14.44 -4.13
C ILE A 145 -1.30 15.40 -4.88
N LYS A 146 -1.80 16.58 -5.29
CA LYS A 146 -0.98 17.62 -5.95
C LYS A 146 0.11 18.17 -5.02
N LYS A 147 -0.24 18.44 -3.75
CA LYS A 147 0.67 19.00 -2.73
C LYS A 147 1.79 18.04 -2.37
N TYR A 148 1.48 16.75 -2.16
CA TYR A 148 2.41 15.80 -1.56
C TYR A 148 3.04 14.80 -2.54
N GLN A 149 2.56 14.72 -3.78
CA GLN A 149 3.12 13.88 -4.84
C GLN A 149 3.39 12.41 -4.44
N VAL A 150 2.42 11.78 -3.76
CA VAL A 150 2.48 10.38 -3.30
C VAL A 150 2.63 9.39 -4.45
N SER A 151 3.20 8.21 -4.22
CA SER A 151 3.37 7.19 -5.27
C SER A 151 2.08 6.45 -5.59
N THR A 152 1.38 6.04 -4.53
CA THR A 152 0.11 5.32 -4.60
C THR A 152 -0.76 5.81 -3.45
N PHE A 153 -2.03 6.04 -3.74
CA PHE A 153 -3.04 6.32 -2.74
C PHE A 153 -4.34 5.61 -3.16
N PHE A 154 -4.99 4.90 -2.24
CA PHE A 154 -6.32 4.39 -2.48
C PHE A 154 -7.11 4.28 -1.19
N ILE A 155 -8.43 4.35 -1.35
CA ILE A 155 -9.40 3.93 -0.35
C ILE A 155 -10.28 2.90 -1.03
N SER A 156 -10.35 1.69 -0.50
CA SER A 156 -11.01 0.58 -1.17
C SER A 156 -11.60 -0.38 -0.14
N TYR A 157 -12.88 -0.71 -0.29
CA TYR A 157 -13.46 -1.88 0.36
C TYR A 157 -13.38 -3.13 -0.53
N ALA A 158 -12.92 -3.00 -1.78
CA ALA A 158 -12.56 -4.15 -2.59
C ALA A 158 -11.24 -4.74 -2.07
N PRO A 159 -11.09 -6.07 -2.08
CA PRO A 159 -9.80 -6.70 -1.80
C PRO A 159 -8.76 -6.26 -2.82
N LYS A 160 -7.49 -6.35 -2.44
CA LYS A 160 -6.40 -5.92 -3.30
C LYS A 160 -6.16 -6.95 -4.41
N ASP A 161 -6.23 -8.23 -4.05
CA ASP A 161 -6.08 -9.39 -4.93
C ASP A 161 -7.25 -10.38 -4.77
N ILE A 162 -7.50 -11.20 -5.78
CA ILE A 162 -8.65 -12.14 -5.81
C ILE A 162 -8.54 -13.31 -4.83
N GLU A 163 -7.35 -13.55 -4.32
CA GLU A 163 -7.03 -14.63 -3.39
C GLU A 163 -7.14 -14.16 -1.93
N GLU A 164 -7.38 -12.87 -1.69
CA GLU A 164 -7.44 -12.30 -0.33
C GLU A 164 -8.79 -12.60 0.39
N PRO A 165 -8.79 -12.61 1.73
CA PRO A 165 -9.99 -12.85 2.53
C PRO A 165 -11.12 -11.86 2.25
N LEU A 166 -12.37 -12.35 2.42
CA LEU A 166 -13.64 -11.62 2.21
C LEU A 166 -13.96 -10.61 3.32
N ASP A 167 -13.04 -9.72 3.69
CA ASP A 167 -13.40 -8.60 4.57
C ASP A 167 -13.53 -7.32 3.72
N PHE A 168 -14.75 -7.04 3.26
CA PHE A 168 -15.08 -5.87 2.44
C PHE A 168 -15.10 -4.58 3.27
N GLU A 169 -14.10 -4.38 4.10
CA GLU A 169 -13.94 -3.18 4.91
C GLU A 169 -13.08 -2.17 4.16
N SER A 170 -13.43 -0.90 4.28
CA SER A 170 -12.67 0.15 3.59
C SER A 170 -11.28 0.29 4.19
N LEU A 171 -10.29 -0.14 3.42
CA LEU A 171 -8.88 0.05 3.70
C LEU A 171 -8.40 1.34 3.04
N VAL A 172 -7.59 2.09 3.78
CA VAL A 172 -6.83 3.22 3.27
C VAL A 172 -5.40 2.76 3.07
N PHE A 173 -4.80 3.12 1.95
CA PHE A 173 -3.39 2.87 1.69
C PHE A 173 -2.76 4.08 1.02
N LEU A 174 -1.61 4.50 1.53
CA LEU A 174 -0.77 5.54 0.96
C LEU A 174 0.67 5.05 0.97
N LYS A 175 1.36 5.17 -0.15
CA LYS A 175 2.80 4.92 -0.26
C LYS A 175 3.49 6.16 -0.81
N ALA A 176 4.53 6.64 -0.15
CA ALA A 176 5.32 7.76 -0.63
C ALA A 176 6.78 7.70 -0.14
N GLY A 177 7.58 8.67 -0.58
CA GLY A 177 8.97 8.80 -0.17
C GLY A 177 9.08 9.34 1.25
N LEU A 178 10.05 8.85 2.02
CA LEU A 178 10.24 9.23 3.42
C LEU A 178 10.39 10.74 3.70
N PRO A 179 11.03 11.57 2.83
CA PRO A 179 11.19 13.01 3.08
C PRO A 179 9.87 13.78 3.28
N LEU A 180 8.77 13.23 2.79
CA LEU A 180 7.46 13.85 2.87
C LEU A 180 6.95 13.93 4.33
N LEU A 181 7.33 12.98 5.19
CA LEU A 181 7.01 13.02 6.63
C LEU A 181 7.70 14.18 7.37
N SER A 182 8.70 14.83 6.78
CA SER A 182 9.31 16.02 7.37
C SER A 182 8.45 17.28 7.20
N ASN A 183 7.37 17.23 6.40
CA ASN A 183 6.40 18.31 6.32
C ASN A 183 5.44 18.25 7.51
N ALA A 184 5.50 19.25 8.39
CA ALA A 184 4.70 19.32 9.61
C ALA A 184 3.18 19.32 9.36
N GLU A 185 2.72 19.77 8.19
CA GLU A 185 1.30 19.80 7.85
C GLU A 185 0.79 18.46 7.32
N PHE A 186 1.67 17.54 6.95
CA PHE A 186 1.28 16.32 6.24
C PHE A 186 0.30 15.46 7.03
N ALA A 187 0.56 15.23 8.32
CA ALA A 187 -0.30 14.39 9.15
C ALA A 187 -1.71 14.98 9.28
N ARG A 188 -1.80 16.29 9.54
CA ARG A 188 -3.07 17.03 9.61
C ARG A 188 -3.84 16.93 8.30
N ASP A 189 -3.18 17.26 7.20
CA ASP A 189 -3.81 17.30 5.87
C ASP A 189 -4.22 15.90 5.40
N PHE A 190 -3.47 14.86 5.76
CA PHE A 190 -3.84 13.46 5.48
C PHE A 190 -5.09 13.06 6.25
N LEU A 191 -5.16 13.37 7.54
CA LEU A 191 -6.31 13.00 8.37
C LEU A 191 -7.57 13.78 7.97
N ALA A 192 -7.42 15.03 7.55
CA ALA A 192 -8.51 15.86 7.05
C ALA A 192 -9.19 15.32 5.78
N LEU A 193 -8.58 14.34 5.10
CA LEU A 193 -9.22 13.62 4.00
C LEU A 193 -10.43 12.80 4.47
N PHE A 194 -10.46 12.43 5.76
CA PHE A 194 -11.48 11.55 6.33
C PHE A 194 -12.58 12.29 7.10
N ASP A 195 -12.57 13.62 7.14
CA ASP A 195 -13.59 14.40 7.85
C ASP A 195 -14.95 14.40 7.14
N SER A 196 -14.93 14.18 5.81
CA SER A 196 -16.11 14.32 4.94
C SER A 196 -16.36 13.08 4.08
N ILE A 197 -15.95 11.90 4.55
CA ILE A 197 -16.24 10.65 3.83
C ILE A 197 -17.72 10.29 3.97
N SER A 198 -18.34 9.97 2.84
CA SER A 198 -19.72 9.50 2.76
C SER A 198 -19.77 7.97 2.67
N PRO A 199 -20.78 7.32 3.26
CA PRO A 199 -20.97 5.88 3.08
C PRO A 199 -21.27 5.54 1.61
N GLU A 200 -20.73 4.43 1.13
CA GLU A 200 -21.09 3.88 -0.18
C GLU A 200 -22.47 3.22 -0.13
N SER A 201 -23.20 3.28 -1.24
CA SER A 201 -24.53 2.67 -1.32
C SER A 201 -24.47 1.14 -1.13
N SER A 202 -25.37 0.58 -0.31
CA SER A 202 -25.43 -0.87 -0.07
C SER A 202 -25.60 -1.68 -1.35
N LYS A 203 -26.30 -1.12 -2.35
CA LYS A 203 -26.47 -1.75 -3.67
C LYS A 203 -25.12 -2.00 -4.37
N LYS A 204 -24.24 -0.99 -4.43
CA LYS A 204 -22.93 -1.15 -5.06
C LYS A 204 -22.01 -2.10 -4.29
N VAL A 205 -22.10 -2.10 -2.97
CA VAL A 205 -21.35 -3.05 -2.14
C VAL A 205 -21.76 -4.47 -2.52
N LEU A 206 -23.06 -4.76 -2.52
CA LEU A 206 -23.59 -6.07 -2.92
C LEU A 206 -23.20 -6.48 -4.35
N GLU A 207 -23.26 -5.55 -5.30
CA GLU A 207 -22.84 -5.81 -6.69
C GLU A 207 -21.36 -6.23 -6.77
N MET A 208 -20.48 -5.57 -6.01
CA MET A 208 -19.07 -5.92 -5.94
C MET A 208 -18.85 -7.27 -5.25
N GLU A 209 -19.52 -7.53 -4.12
CA GLU A 209 -19.42 -8.80 -3.40
C GLU A 209 -19.85 -9.99 -4.27
N GLN A 210 -20.95 -9.85 -5.00
CA GLN A 210 -21.44 -10.86 -5.93
C GLN A 210 -20.48 -11.04 -7.11
N GLY A 211 -19.96 -9.95 -7.66
CA GLY A 211 -18.95 -10.00 -8.72
C GLY A 211 -17.67 -10.72 -8.28
N TYR A 212 -17.21 -10.44 -7.05
CA TYR A 212 -16.05 -11.08 -6.45
C TYR A 212 -16.24 -12.59 -6.27
N LYS A 213 -17.37 -13.01 -5.70
CA LYS A 213 -17.70 -14.44 -5.51
C LYS A 213 -17.70 -15.20 -6.84
N ARG A 214 -18.31 -14.63 -7.88
CA ARG A 214 -18.32 -15.22 -9.23
C ARG A 214 -16.92 -15.35 -9.81
N ASP A 215 -16.07 -14.32 -9.63
CA ASP A 215 -14.70 -14.38 -10.14
C ASP A 215 -13.86 -15.42 -9.38
N ILE A 216 -14.03 -15.57 -8.05
CA ILE A 216 -13.39 -16.62 -7.25
C ILE A 216 -13.82 -18.01 -7.73
N GLU A 217 -15.12 -18.22 -7.93
CA GLU A 217 -15.65 -19.50 -8.43
C GLU A 217 -15.07 -19.83 -9.81
N ALA A 218 -15.00 -18.84 -10.71
CA ALA A 218 -14.37 -19.00 -12.01
C ALA A 218 -12.88 -19.31 -11.92
N LEU A 219 -12.16 -18.71 -10.96
CA LEU A 219 -10.74 -18.98 -10.73
C LEU A 219 -10.53 -20.40 -10.19
N LYS A 220 -11.29 -20.82 -9.18
CA LYS A 220 -11.26 -22.20 -8.66
C LYS A 220 -11.60 -23.24 -9.73
N ALA A 221 -12.62 -22.95 -10.55
CA ALA A 221 -12.97 -23.82 -11.67
C ALA A 221 -11.82 -23.95 -12.68
N ARG A 222 -11.11 -22.85 -12.99
CA ARG A 222 -9.92 -22.86 -13.86
C ARG A 222 -8.74 -23.60 -13.25
N GLU A 223 -8.52 -23.48 -11.94
CA GLU A 223 -7.45 -24.20 -11.25
C GLU A 223 -7.69 -25.72 -11.27
N ASN A 224 -8.94 -26.13 -11.07
CA ASN A 224 -9.38 -27.52 -11.09
C ASN A 224 -9.43 -28.15 -12.49
N MET A 225 -9.27 -27.36 -13.57
CA MET A 225 -9.16 -27.91 -14.93
C MET A 225 -7.87 -28.69 -15.11
N SER A 226 -7.97 -29.81 -15.81
CA SER A 226 -6.82 -30.57 -16.28
C SER A 226 -5.96 -29.75 -17.24
N ILE A 227 -4.70 -30.15 -17.42
CA ILE A 227 -3.75 -29.47 -18.32
C ILE A 227 -4.30 -29.41 -19.76
N GLY A 228 -4.95 -30.48 -20.23
CA GLY A 228 -5.57 -30.52 -21.55
C GLY A 228 -6.72 -29.52 -21.71
N GLU A 229 -7.56 -29.36 -20.68
CA GLU A 229 -8.65 -28.39 -20.66
C GLU A 229 -8.13 -26.94 -20.59
N LYS A 230 -7.05 -26.70 -19.84
CA LYS A 230 -6.35 -25.40 -19.79
C LYS A 230 -5.78 -25.02 -21.16
N ILE A 231 -5.16 -25.96 -21.88
CA ILE A 231 -4.64 -25.70 -23.24
C ILE A 231 -5.79 -25.42 -24.22
N THR A 232 -6.84 -26.23 -24.19
CA THR A 232 -7.97 -26.11 -25.12
C THR A 232 -8.76 -24.81 -24.92
N SER A 233 -8.97 -24.41 -23.66
CA SER A 233 -9.60 -23.12 -23.33
C SER A 233 -8.75 -21.93 -23.80
N HIS A 234 -7.43 -22.00 -23.64
CA HIS A 234 -6.52 -20.95 -24.10
C HIS A 234 -6.51 -20.80 -25.64
N ILE A 235 -6.60 -21.92 -26.38
CA ILE A 235 -6.74 -21.92 -27.84
C ILE A 235 -8.09 -21.28 -28.26
N ARG A 236 -9.18 -21.60 -27.56
CA ARG A 236 -10.52 -21.01 -27.82
C ARG A 236 -10.59 -19.52 -27.49
N GLU A 237 -9.92 -19.05 -26.45
CA GLU A 237 -9.87 -17.62 -26.13
C GLU A 237 -9.08 -16.83 -27.19
N LYS A 238 -7.92 -17.36 -27.64
CA LYS A 238 -7.13 -16.74 -28.71
C LYS A 238 -7.88 -16.66 -30.04
N SER A 239 -8.70 -17.65 -30.38
CA SER A 239 -9.47 -17.64 -31.63
C SER A 239 -10.65 -16.65 -31.60
N LYS A 240 -11.21 -16.36 -30.41
CA LYS A 240 -12.23 -15.31 -30.25
C LYS A 240 -11.66 -13.90 -30.36
N ILE A 241 -10.45 -13.67 -29.88
CA ILE A 241 -9.78 -12.35 -29.95
C ILE A 241 -9.41 -11.98 -31.39
N LYS A 242 -9.06 -12.98 -32.24
CA LYS A 242 -8.79 -12.74 -33.67
C LYS A 242 -10.03 -12.46 -34.54
N ARG A 243 -11.25 -12.62 -33.99
CA ARG A 243 -12.52 -12.42 -34.72
C ARG A 243 -13.23 -11.10 -34.37
N LYS A 244 -12.62 -10.25 -33.54
CA LYS A 244 -13.02 -8.86 -33.29
C LYS A 244 -11.97 -7.93 -33.89
#